data_AF-A0A5A7V6Q6-F1
#
_entry.id   AF-A0A5A7V6Q6-F1
#
_cell.length_a   1.000
_cell.length_b   1.000
_cell.length_c   1.000
_cell.angle_alpha   90.00
_cell.angle_beta   90.00
_cell.angle_gamma   90.00
#
_symmetry.space_group_name_H-M   'P 1'
#
loop_
_entity.id
_entity.type
_entity.pdbx_description
1 polymer ?
#
loop_
_entity_poly.entity_id
_entity_poly.type
_entity_poly.pdbx_seq_one_letter_code
_entity_poly.pdbx_strand_id
1 'polypeptide(L)'
;MEFISKEQCPRTPQEVEDMSNIPYASAVGSLMYAMLCTRPDICYSVGIVIRYQSNPGRDHWTTVKNILKYLRRTKDYMLVYGSKDLILIGYTDSDFQTDKDARKSTSRSVFTLNGGAVVWRSIKQYYIANSTMEAEYVAACEAAKEAVWLKMFLTDLEIVPNMQLPITLYCDNSGAQLQIHENLEVINEENMLNESTI
;
A
#
# COMPACT_ATOMS: atom_id res chain seq x y z
N MET A 1 7.71 3.63 12.76
CA MET A 1 7.11 4.88 12.26
C MET A 1 6.47 5.58 13.44
N GLU A 2 6.69 6.89 13.64
CA GLU A 2 6.06 7.63 14.74
C GLU A 2 4.54 7.57 14.60
N PHE A 3 3.84 7.20 15.67
CA PHE A 3 2.39 7.03 15.66
C PHE A 3 1.71 8.40 15.78
N ILE A 4 1.43 9.04 14.64
CA ILE A 4 0.72 10.32 14.60
C ILE A 4 -0.81 10.17 14.74
N SER A 5 -1.50 11.20 15.26
CA SER A 5 -2.94 11.24 15.52
C SER A 5 -3.51 12.66 15.46
N LYS A 6 -4.84 12.80 15.43
CA LYS A 6 -5.52 14.11 15.49
C LYS A 6 -5.27 14.85 16.80
N GLU A 7 -4.77 14.19 17.83
CA GLU A 7 -4.45 14.84 19.10
C GLU A 7 -3.32 15.86 18.94
N GLN A 8 -2.47 15.68 17.92
CA GLN A 8 -1.34 16.54 17.59
C GLN A 8 -1.72 17.68 16.62
N CYS A 9 -2.98 17.77 16.21
CA CYS A 9 -3.47 18.91 15.44
C CYS A 9 -3.45 20.18 16.29
N PRO A 10 -3.15 21.36 15.70
CA PRO A 10 -3.27 22.65 16.35
C PRO A 10 -4.64 22.85 17.00
N ARG A 11 -4.66 23.32 18.25
CA ARG A 11 -5.89 23.65 19.00
C ARG A 11 -5.95 25.11 19.42
N THR A 12 -4.79 25.77 19.54
CA THR A 12 -4.71 27.18 19.91
C THR A 12 -4.48 28.08 18.68
N PRO A 13 -4.92 29.35 18.71
CA PRO A 13 -4.64 30.30 17.63
C PRO A 13 -3.15 30.44 17.33
N GLN A 14 -2.31 30.42 18.37
CA GLN A 14 -0.85 30.49 18.22
C GLN A 14 -0.30 29.30 17.42
N GLU A 15 -0.73 28.07 17.73
CA GLU A 15 -0.28 26.87 17.00
C GLU A 15 -0.76 26.88 15.54
N VAL A 16 -1.98 27.38 15.29
CA VAL A 16 -2.51 27.53 13.92
C VAL A 16 -1.66 28.53 13.14
N GLU A 17 -1.33 29.67 13.75
CA GLU A 17 -0.47 30.69 13.15
C GLU A 17 0.94 30.16 12.89
N ASP A 18 1.52 29.40 13.82
CA ASP A 18 2.82 28.74 13.63
C ASP A 18 2.82 27.76 12.45
N MET A 19 1.70 27.05 12.24
CA MET A 19 1.54 26.10 11.13
C MET A 19 1.18 26.77 9.80
N SER A 20 0.69 28.01 9.81
CA SER A 20 0.17 28.71 8.61
C SER A 20 1.20 28.87 7.49
N ASN A 21 2.48 29.03 7.85
CA ASN A 21 3.58 29.21 6.90
C ASN A 21 4.24 27.90 6.46
N ILE A 22 3.78 26.75 6.97
CA ILE A 22 4.36 25.45 6.63
C ILE A 22 3.71 24.93 5.34
N PRO A 23 4.48 24.60 4.29
CA PRO A 23 3.95 24.14 3.01
C PRO A 23 3.54 22.65 3.05
N TYR A 24 2.75 22.26 4.05
CA TYR A 24 2.38 20.86 4.30
C TYR A 24 1.68 20.26 3.07
N ALA A 25 0.67 20.96 2.55
CA ALA A 25 -0.13 20.48 1.44
C ALA A 25 0.68 20.27 0.16
N SER A 26 1.58 21.21 -0.14
CA SER A 26 2.48 21.12 -1.28
C SER A 26 3.46 19.96 -1.13
N ALA A 27 4.09 19.81 0.04
CA ALA A 27 5.02 18.71 0.30
C ALA A 27 4.35 17.34 0.22
N VAL A 28 3.15 17.18 0.81
CA VAL A 28 2.38 15.93 0.71
C VAL A 28 2.01 15.65 -0.75
N GLY A 29 1.58 16.66 -1.53
CA GLY A 29 1.31 16.50 -2.95
C GLY A 29 2.52 16.03 -3.75
N SER A 30 3.71 16.58 -3.49
CA SER A 30 4.96 16.11 -4.11
C SER A 30 5.31 14.67 -3.71
N LEU A 31 5.11 14.31 -2.44
CA LEU A 31 5.31 12.93 -1.97
C LEU A 31 4.31 11.97 -2.60
N MET A 32 3.06 12.37 -2.80
CA MET A 32 2.05 11.57 -3.49
C MET A 32 2.46 11.29 -4.94
N TYR A 33 3.02 12.28 -5.64
CA TYR A 33 3.55 12.06 -6.99
C TYR A 33 4.68 11.02 -6.99
N ALA A 34 5.67 11.17 -6.10
CA ALA A 34 6.76 10.20 -5.99
C ALA A 34 6.23 8.78 -5.67
N MET A 35 5.30 8.69 -4.72
CA MET A 35 4.62 7.45 -4.33
C MET A 35 3.92 6.78 -5.51
N LEU A 36 3.14 7.52 -6.30
CA LEU A 36 2.34 6.97 -7.38
C LEU A 36 3.18 6.55 -8.59
N CYS A 37 4.27 7.25 -8.86
CA CYS A 37 5.03 7.05 -10.09
C CYS A 37 6.24 6.11 -9.93
N THR A 38 6.95 6.16 -8.80
CA THR A 38 8.30 5.56 -8.71
C THR A 38 8.67 4.96 -7.36
N ARG A 39 7.96 5.32 -6.28
CA ARG A 39 8.34 4.97 -4.90
C ARG A 39 7.21 4.27 -4.14
N PRO A 40 6.91 2.99 -4.46
CA PRO A 40 5.91 2.21 -3.72
C PRO A 40 6.22 2.09 -2.23
N ASP A 41 7.49 2.08 -1.88
CA ASP A 41 7.99 1.90 -0.52
C ASP A 41 7.60 3.04 0.45
N ILE A 42 7.26 4.23 -0.05
CA ILE A 42 6.72 5.32 0.78
C ILE A 42 5.19 5.32 0.84
N CYS A 43 4.50 4.38 0.17
CA CYS A 43 3.05 4.46 -0.03
C CYS A 43 2.27 4.48 1.27
N TYR A 44 2.59 3.58 2.20
CA TYR A 44 1.98 3.59 3.54
C TYR A 44 2.24 4.89 4.28
N SER A 45 3.50 5.33 4.30
CA SER A 45 3.94 6.55 4.99
C SER A 45 3.17 7.79 4.52
N VAL A 46 3.02 7.94 3.21
CA VAL A 46 2.24 9.02 2.59
C VAL A 46 0.75 8.88 2.90
N GLY A 47 0.21 7.66 2.84
CA GLY A 47 -1.18 7.35 3.19
C GLY A 47 -1.56 7.64 4.64
N ILE A 48 -0.59 7.75 5.56
CA ILE A 48 -0.78 8.21 6.93
C ILE A 48 -0.82 9.75 7.00
N VAL A 49 0.20 10.43 6.47
CA VAL A 49 0.31 11.91 6.58
C VAL A 49 -0.78 12.66 5.81
N ILE A 50 -1.29 12.10 4.72
CA ILE A 50 -2.38 12.72 3.94
C ILE A 50 -3.68 12.87 4.76
N ARG A 51 -3.88 12.05 5.79
CA ARG A 51 -5.09 12.08 6.64
C ARG A 51 -5.23 13.39 7.42
N TYR A 52 -4.12 14.10 7.62
CA TYR A 52 -4.04 15.33 8.40
C TYR A 52 -3.91 16.58 7.54
N GLN A 53 -4.10 16.46 6.22
CA GLN A 53 -3.97 17.54 5.25
C GLN A 53 -4.79 18.79 5.62
N SER A 54 -5.98 18.61 6.18
CA SER A 54 -6.89 19.73 6.50
C SER A 54 -6.51 20.50 7.76
N ASN A 55 -5.79 19.89 8.69
CA ASN A 55 -5.34 20.54 9.93
C ASN A 55 -4.03 19.89 10.43
N PRO A 56 -2.89 20.12 9.74
CA PRO A 56 -1.63 19.49 10.10
C PRO A 56 -1.01 20.14 11.35
N GLY A 57 -0.36 19.33 12.19
CA GLY A 57 0.41 19.78 13.33
C GLY A 57 1.92 19.65 13.11
N ARG A 58 2.71 20.11 14.10
CA ARG A 58 4.18 20.07 14.04
C ARG A 58 4.74 18.65 13.93
N ASP A 59 4.12 17.69 14.60
CA ASP A 59 4.52 16.28 14.55
C ASP A 59 4.20 15.67 13.17
N HIS A 60 3.07 16.04 12.58
CA HIS A 60 2.73 15.66 11.21
C HIS A 60 3.77 16.20 10.23
N TRP A 61 4.15 17.46 10.37
CA TRP A 61 5.20 18.06 9.55
C TRP A 61 6.57 17.39 9.75
N THR A 62 6.88 17.00 10.97
CA THR A 62 8.11 16.25 11.27
C THR A 62 8.13 14.89 10.59
N THR A 63 6.99 14.20 10.56
CA THR A 63 6.83 12.95 9.80
C THR A 63 7.05 13.17 8.30
N VAL A 64 6.46 14.22 7.71
CA VAL A 64 6.68 14.58 6.29
C VAL A 64 8.16 14.85 6.00
N LYS A 65 8.86 15.61 6.85
CA LYS A 65 10.31 15.83 6.74
C LYS A 65 11.11 14.54 6.83
N ASN A 66 10.69 13.59 7.66
CA ASN A 66 11.33 12.28 7.78
C ASN A 66 11.19 11.46 6.49
N ILE A 67 10.02 11.49 5.84
CA ILE A 67 9.80 10.84 4.53
C ILE A 67 10.73 11.47 3.48
N LEU A 68 10.80 12.81 3.42
CA LEU A 68 11.70 13.51 2.49
C LEU A 68 13.18 13.17 2.76
N LYS A 69 13.59 13.08 4.03
CA LYS A 69 14.95 12.68 4.43
C LYS A 69 15.26 11.25 4.01
N TYR A 70 14.28 10.35 4.10
CA TYR A 70 14.41 8.97 3.63
C TYR A 70 14.56 8.92 2.11
N LEU A 71 13.71 9.63 1.35
CA LEU A 71 13.83 9.73 -0.12
C LEU A 71 15.21 10.26 -0.53
N ARG A 72 15.72 11.30 0.14
CA ARG A 72 17.05 11.84 -0.13
C ARG A 72 18.18 10.81 0.06
N ARG A 73 18.06 9.95 1.08
CA ARG A 73 19.05 8.88 1.35
C ARG A 73 18.95 7.70 0.39
N THR A 74 17.77 7.51 -0.19
CA THR A 74 17.43 6.41 -1.12
C THR A 74 17.17 6.94 -2.52
N LYS A 75 17.82 8.04 -2.90
CA LYS A 75 17.59 8.71 -4.19
C LYS A 75 17.96 7.82 -5.40
N ASP A 76 18.87 6.88 -5.18
CA ASP A 76 19.39 5.98 -6.20
C ASP A 76 18.58 4.66 -6.27
N TYR A 77 17.54 4.50 -5.44
CA TYR A 77 16.63 3.35 -5.51
C TYR A 77 15.70 3.52 -6.71
N MET A 78 15.52 2.44 -7.46
CA MET A 78 14.66 2.40 -8.65
C MET A 78 13.89 1.09 -8.72
N LEU A 79 12.76 1.11 -9.42
CA LEU A 79 12.06 -0.10 -9.80
C LEU A 79 12.88 -0.84 -10.85
N VAL A 80 13.20 -2.10 -10.56
CA VAL A 80 13.93 -2.98 -11.48
C VAL A 80 12.96 -4.03 -11.97
N TYR A 81 12.80 -4.09 -13.29
CA TYR A 81 12.09 -5.16 -13.97
C TYR A 81 13.12 -6.19 -14.44
N GLY A 82 12.81 -7.47 -14.22
CA GLY A 82 13.67 -8.58 -14.62
C GLY A 82 13.59 -8.89 -16.11
N SER A 83 14.00 -10.09 -16.46
CA SER A 83 13.84 -10.68 -17.81
C SER A 83 13.10 -12.02 -17.76
N LYS A 84 12.33 -12.26 -16.69
CA LYS A 84 11.53 -13.46 -16.51
C LYS A 84 10.27 -13.38 -17.38
N ASP A 85 9.54 -14.49 -17.44
CA ASP A 85 8.23 -14.53 -18.07
C ASP A 85 7.31 -13.43 -17.50
N LEU A 86 6.44 -12.89 -18.35
CA LEU A 86 5.45 -11.86 -18.01
C LEU A 86 4.32 -12.45 -17.15
N ILE A 87 4.66 -12.88 -15.94
CA ILE A 87 3.70 -13.45 -14.99
C ILE A 87 3.25 -12.35 -14.04
N LEU A 88 1.94 -12.14 -13.97
CA LEU A 88 1.31 -11.23 -13.02
C LEU A 88 1.16 -11.93 -11.67
N ILE A 89 1.77 -11.37 -10.63
CA ILE A 89 1.69 -11.88 -9.25
C ILE A 89 1.22 -10.76 -8.33
N GLY A 90 0.17 -11.02 -7.56
CA GLY A 90 -0.34 -10.11 -6.54
C GLY A 90 0.08 -10.53 -5.14
N TYR A 91 0.24 -9.53 -4.26
CA TYR A 91 0.43 -9.69 -2.83
C TYR A 91 -0.55 -8.77 -2.11
N THR A 92 -1.11 -9.22 -1.00
CA THR A 92 -2.01 -8.44 -0.15
C THR A 92 -1.65 -8.62 1.32
N ASP A 93 -1.85 -7.55 2.09
CA ASP A 93 -1.55 -7.46 3.52
C ASP A 93 -2.55 -6.48 4.16
N SER A 94 -2.84 -6.63 5.44
CA SER A 94 -3.66 -5.69 6.21
C SER A 94 -3.07 -5.37 7.58
N ASP A 95 -3.08 -4.08 7.90
CA ASP A 95 -2.72 -3.60 9.23
C ASP A 95 -3.98 -3.37 10.08
N PHE A 96 -4.32 -4.31 10.98
CA PHE A 96 -5.52 -4.23 11.82
C PHE A 96 -5.53 -3.02 12.78
N GLN A 97 -6.58 -2.18 12.69
CA GLN A 97 -6.84 -1.03 13.57
C GLN A 97 -5.64 -0.11 13.85
N THR A 98 -4.75 0.08 12.88
CA THR A 98 -3.56 0.93 13.03
C THR A 98 -3.87 2.42 13.01
N ASP A 99 -5.03 2.84 12.48
CA ASP A 99 -5.50 4.22 12.61
C ASP A 99 -5.94 4.50 14.06
N LYS A 100 -5.15 5.28 14.81
CA LYS A 100 -5.48 5.65 16.20
C LYS A 100 -6.76 6.47 16.32
N ASP A 101 -7.09 7.26 15.30
CA ASP A 101 -8.21 8.19 15.33
C ASP A 101 -9.53 7.49 14.99
N ALA A 102 -9.50 6.59 13.99
CA ALA A 102 -10.70 5.94 13.46
C ALA A 102 -10.81 4.45 13.85
N ARG A 103 -9.77 3.85 14.43
CA ARG A 103 -9.64 2.40 14.67
C ARG A 103 -9.86 1.56 13.39
N LYS A 104 -9.62 2.17 12.23
CA LYS A 104 -9.75 1.51 10.93
C LYS A 104 -8.44 0.85 10.55
N SER A 105 -8.55 -0.30 9.90
CA SER A 105 -7.39 -1.02 9.36
C SER A 105 -6.89 -0.35 8.08
N THR A 106 -5.68 -0.70 7.65
CA THR A 106 -5.11 -0.26 6.37
C THR A 106 -4.85 -1.47 5.50
N SER A 107 -5.49 -1.56 4.33
CA SER A 107 -5.21 -2.58 3.32
C SER A 107 -4.01 -2.16 2.49
N ARG A 108 -3.18 -3.13 2.12
CA ARG A 108 -2.04 -2.96 1.23
C ARG A 108 -2.07 -4.02 0.16
N SER A 109 -1.67 -3.64 -1.04
CA SER A 109 -1.44 -4.60 -2.12
C SER A 109 -0.30 -4.14 -3.03
N VAL A 110 0.37 -5.11 -3.62
CA VAL A 110 1.36 -4.88 -4.68
C VAL A 110 1.21 -5.97 -5.74
N PHE A 111 1.17 -5.55 -6.99
CA PHE A 111 1.19 -6.43 -8.16
C PHE A 111 2.52 -6.26 -8.86
N THR A 112 3.15 -7.37 -9.17
CA THR A 112 4.42 -7.44 -9.89
C THR A 112 4.21 -8.07 -11.24
N LEU A 113 4.93 -7.55 -12.23
CA LEU A 113 5.03 -8.13 -13.57
C LEU A 113 6.52 -8.19 -13.91
N ASN A 114 7.00 -9.35 -14.37
CA ASN A 114 8.41 -9.55 -14.65
C ASN A 114 9.32 -9.18 -13.45
N GLY A 115 8.87 -9.52 -12.23
CA GLY A 115 9.60 -9.24 -10.99
C GLY A 115 9.65 -7.77 -10.54
N GLY A 116 9.14 -6.82 -11.33
CA GLY A 116 9.02 -5.41 -10.95
C GLY A 116 7.60 -5.04 -10.55
N ALA A 117 7.42 -4.16 -9.57
CA ALA A 117 6.10 -3.68 -9.16
C ALA A 117 5.47 -2.79 -10.25
N VAL A 118 4.24 -3.10 -10.67
CA VAL A 118 3.47 -2.36 -11.68
C VAL A 118 2.26 -1.63 -11.09
N VAL A 119 1.67 -2.17 -10.03
CA VAL A 119 0.58 -1.55 -9.28
C VAL A 119 0.84 -1.75 -7.80
N TRP A 120 0.58 -0.73 -7.00
CA TRP A 120 0.67 -0.82 -5.55
C TRP A 120 -0.31 0.14 -4.91
N ARG A 121 -0.71 -0.18 -3.68
CA ARG A 121 -1.72 0.58 -2.96
C ARG A 121 -1.55 0.41 -1.46
N SER A 122 -1.80 1.48 -0.71
CA SER A 122 -1.98 1.45 0.74
C SER A 122 -3.14 2.38 1.10
N ILE A 123 -4.27 1.79 1.51
CA ILE A 123 -5.53 2.50 1.70
C ILE A 123 -6.16 2.14 3.03
N LYS A 124 -6.68 3.16 3.72
CA LYS A 124 -7.51 2.97 4.91
C LYS A 124 -8.83 2.30 4.54
N GLN A 125 -9.16 1.20 5.20
CA GLN A 125 -10.42 0.48 4.99
C GLN A 125 -11.63 1.37 5.31
N TYR A 126 -12.74 1.15 4.61
CA TYR A 126 -13.95 1.93 4.82
C TYR A 126 -14.64 1.57 6.14
N TYR A 127 -14.75 0.29 6.46
CA TYR A 127 -15.37 -0.23 7.68
C TYR A 127 -14.33 -0.46 8.79
N ILE A 128 -14.81 -0.52 10.04
CA ILE A 128 -13.98 -0.94 11.17
C ILE A 128 -14.08 -2.46 11.25
N ALA A 129 -12.99 -3.14 10.93
CA ALA A 129 -12.90 -4.59 11.12
C ALA A 129 -12.90 -4.93 12.62
N ASN A 130 -13.56 -6.02 12.97
CA ASN A 130 -13.66 -6.55 14.33
C ASN A 130 -12.58 -7.59 14.64
N SER A 131 -11.87 -8.08 13.62
CA SER A 131 -10.75 -9.00 13.77
C SER A 131 -9.68 -8.76 12.71
N THR A 132 -8.47 -9.26 12.96
CA THR A 132 -7.39 -9.30 11.96
C THR A 132 -7.83 -10.08 10.72
N MET A 133 -8.52 -11.21 10.88
CA MET A 133 -9.06 -12.01 9.77
C MET A 133 -10.03 -11.21 8.89
N GLU A 134 -10.93 -10.43 9.48
CA GLU A 134 -11.85 -9.59 8.72
C GLU A 134 -11.12 -8.48 7.95
N ALA A 135 -10.10 -7.87 8.55
CA ALA A 135 -9.28 -6.88 7.86
C ALA A 135 -8.51 -7.49 6.68
N GLU A 136 -7.95 -8.69 6.86
CA GLU A 136 -7.25 -9.42 5.80
C GLU A 136 -8.19 -9.80 4.66
N TYR A 137 -9.38 -10.30 5.00
CA TYR A 137 -10.40 -10.61 4.01
C TYR A 137 -10.78 -9.38 3.18
N VAL A 138 -10.99 -8.22 3.81
CA VAL A 138 -11.27 -6.97 3.09
C VAL A 138 -10.10 -6.57 2.18
N ALA A 139 -8.85 -6.67 2.65
CA ALA A 139 -7.67 -6.37 1.83
C ALA A 139 -7.58 -7.29 0.61
N ALA A 140 -7.75 -8.60 0.82
CA ALA A 140 -7.69 -9.60 -0.22
C ALA A 140 -8.84 -9.49 -1.23
N CYS A 141 -10.06 -9.16 -0.80
CA CYS A 141 -11.17 -8.87 -1.72
C CYS A 141 -10.88 -7.66 -2.63
N GLU A 142 -10.34 -6.57 -2.07
CA GLU A 142 -9.99 -5.39 -2.87
C GLU A 142 -8.82 -5.68 -3.82
N ALA A 143 -7.82 -6.45 -3.37
CA ALA A 143 -6.74 -6.91 -4.22
C ALA A 143 -7.26 -7.83 -5.35
N ALA A 144 -8.18 -8.74 -5.07
CA ALA A 144 -8.78 -9.61 -6.08
C ALA A 144 -9.51 -8.82 -7.18
N LYS A 145 -10.26 -7.78 -6.82
CA LYS A 145 -10.90 -6.88 -7.81
C LYS A 145 -9.87 -6.20 -8.70
N GLU A 146 -8.78 -5.70 -8.11
CA GLU A 146 -7.69 -5.07 -8.85
C GLU A 146 -6.98 -6.09 -9.77
N ALA A 147 -6.78 -7.33 -9.31
CA ALA A 147 -6.19 -8.41 -10.08
C ALA A 147 -7.04 -8.74 -11.32
N VAL A 148 -8.36 -8.85 -11.16
CA VAL A 148 -9.30 -9.08 -12.27
C VAL A 148 -9.24 -7.93 -13.28
N TRP A 149 -9.24 -6.69 -12.81
CA TRP A 149 -9.12 -5.53 -13.70
C TRP A 149 -7.78 -5.52 -14.46
N LEU A 150 -6.66 -5.78 -13.77
CA LEU A 150 -5.34 -5.91 -14.39
C LEU A 150 -5.31 -7.05 -15.41
N LYS A 151 -6.00 -8.16 -15.12
CA LYS A 151 -6.13 -9.29 -16.04
C LYS A 151 -6.73 -8.84 -17.37
N MET A 152 -7.86 -8.14 -17.29
CA MET A 152 -8.57 -7.65 -18.48
C MET A 152 -7.70 -6.65 -19.24
N PHE A 153 -7.12 -5.67 -18.54
CA PHE A 153 -6.28 -4.65 -19.16
C PHE A 153 -5.07 -5.24 -19.90
N LEU A 154 -4.35 -6.17 -19.29
CA LEU A 154 -3.19 -6.82 -19.91
C LEU A 154 -3.58 -7.77 -21.06
N THR A 155 -4.78 -8.35 -21.01
CA THR A 155 -5.34 -9.16 -22.11
C THR A 155 -5.64 -8.27 -23.32
N ASP A 156 -6.28 -7.12 -23.10
CA ASP A 156 -6.62 -6.16 -24.17
C ASP A 156 -5.37 -5.56 -24.83
N LEU A 157 -4.26 -5.46 -24.10
CA LEU A 157 -2.99 -5.00 -24.63
C LEU A 157 -2.24 -6.06 -25.46
N GLU A 158 -2.66 -7.33 -25.42
CA GLU A 158 -2.02 -8.47 -26.11
C GLU A 158 -0.51 -8.67 -25.80
N ILE A 159 -0.02 -8.08 -24.70
CA ILE A 159 1.41 -8.09 -24.34
C ILE A 159 1.81 -9.30 -23.49
N VAL A 160 0.88 -9.90 -22.74
CA VAL A 160 1.16 -11.03 -21.86
C VAL A 160 0.66 -12.32 -22.50
N PRO A 161 1.55 -13.27 -22.86
CA PRO A 161 1.11 -14.58 -23.31
C PRO A 161 0.44 -15.34 -22.15
N ASN A 162 -0.60 -16.13 -22.44
CA ASN A 162 -1.27 -17.03 -21.47
C ASN A 162 -2.05 -16.36 -20.32
N MET A 163 -2.71 -15.22 -20.57
CA MET A 163 -3.68 -14.64 -19.63
C MET A 163 -4.91 -15.52 -19.35
N GLN A 164 -5.00 -16.71 -19.94
CA GLN A 164 -6.04 -17.69 -19.58
C GLN A 164 -5.79 -18.30 -18.19
N LEU A 165 -4.56 -18.30 -17.69
CA LEU A 165 -4.22 -18.86 -16.39
C LEU A 165 -4.79 -18.00 -15.23
N PRO A 166 -5.08 -18.62 -14.06
CA PRO A 166 -5.40 -17.88 -12.84
C PRO A 166 -4.26 -16.93 -12.46
N ILE A 167 -4.59 -15.78 -11.88
CA ILE A 167 -3.58 -14.90 -11.26
C ILE A 167 -3.31 -15.42 -9.86
N THR A 168 -2.03 -15.53 -9.50
CA THR A 168 -1.64 -15.86 -8.14
C THR A 168 -1.72 -14.63 -7.26
N LEU A 169 -2.49 -14.73 -6.16
CA LEU A 169 -2.59 -13.69 -5.13
C LEU A 169 -2.12 -14.26 -3.80
N TYR A 170 -1.01 -13.75 -3.27
CA TYR A 170 -0.48 -14.15 -1.97
C TYR A 170 -1.13 -13.33 -0.85
N CYS A 171 -1.57 -14.00 0.20
CA CYS A 171 -2.12 -13.43 1.43
C CYS A 171 -1.61 -14.27 2.60
N ASP A 172 -1.15 -13.63 3.68
CA ASP A 172 -0.54 -14.30 4.84
C ASP A 172 -1.56 -14.97 5.78
N ASN A 173 -2.86 -14.66 5.63
CA ASN A 173 -3.90 -15.17 6.52
C ASN A 173 -4.69 -16.34 5.92
N SER A 174 -4.39 -17.53 6.44
CA SER A 174 -5.07 -18.79 6.08
C SER A 174 -6.59 -18.78 6.23
N GLY A 175 -7.15 -17.98 7.16
CA GLY A 175 -8.59 -17.80 7.30
C GLY A 175 -9.22 -16.99 6.17
N ALA A 176 -8.53 -15.95 5.69
CA ALA A 176 -8.99 -15.15 4.55
C ALA A 176 -8.86 -15.94 3.23
N GLN A 177 -7.85 -16.80 3.10
CA GLN A 177 -7.64 -17.68 1.94
C GLN A 177 -8.83 -18.61 1.69
N LEU A 178 -9.37 -19.24 2.72
CA LEU A 178 -10.49 -20.21 2.61
C LEU A 178 -11.78 -19.59 2.08
N GLN A 179 -11.93 -18.27 2.17
CA GLN A 179 -13.15 -17.55 1.86
C GLN A 179 -13.14 -16.94 0.44
N ILE A 180 -11.98 -16.94 -0.23
CA ILE A 180 -11.80 -16.40 -1.59
C ILE A 180 -11.69 -17.58 -2.56
N HIS A 181 -12.83 -18.06 -3.03
CA HIS A 181 -12.91 -19.04 -4.13
C HIS A 181 -13.65 -18.41 -5.32
N GLU A 182 -12.93 -17.66 -6.16
CA GLU A 182 -13.38 -17.35 -7.53
C GLU A 182 -12.18 -16.95 -8.42
N ASN A 183 -11.98 -17.69 -9.52
CA ASN A 183 -11.04 -17.45 -10.64
C ASN A 183 -9.56 -17.09 -10.34
N LEU A 184 -9.13 -17.12 -9.09
CA LEU A 184 -7.79 -16.81 -8.60
C LEU A 184 -7.22 -18.00 -7.83
N GLU A 185 -5.96 -18.32 -8.03
CA GLU A 185 -5.23 -19.26 -7.17
C GLU A 185 -4.56 -18.48 -6.04
N VAL A 186 -5.07 -18.61 -4.82
CA VAL A 186 -4.49 -17.97 -3.64
C VAL A 186 -3.52 -18.95 -2.99
N ILE A 187 -2.22 -18.60 -2.88
CA ILE A 187 -1.15 -19.51 -2.43
C ILE A 187 -0.42 -18.91 -1.20
N ASN A 188 0.09 -19.77 -0.30
CA ASN A 188 0.83 -19.41 0.91
C ASN A 188 2.29 -18.97 0.60
N GLU A 189 2.80 -17.97 1.32
CA GLU A 189 4.21 -17.52 1.25
C GLU A 189 5.22 -18.56 1.82
N GLU A 190 4.79 -19.48 2.69
CA GLU A 190 5.68 -20.48 3.33
C GLU A 190 6.31 -21.51 2.37
N ASN A 191 5.81 -21.65 1.13
CA ASN A 191 6.38 -22.58 0.16
C ASN A 191 7.72 -22.11 -0.45
N MET A 192 8.10 -20.84 -0.26
CA MET A 192 9.35 -20.28 -0.83
C MET A 192 10.62 -20.65 -0.04
N LEU A 193 10.51 -21.04 1.24
CA LEU A 193 11.69 -21.40 2.04
C LEU A 193 12.14 -22.86 1.86
N ASN A 194 11.32 -23.71 1.23
CA ASN A 194 11.63 -25.13 1.07
C ASN A 194 12.16 -25.50 -0.33
N GLU A 195 12.01 -24.62 -1.34
CA GLU A 195 12.49 -24.88 -2.71
C GLU A 195 13.85 -24.22 -3.03
N SER A 196 14.48 -23.56 -2.04
CA SER A 196 15.83 -22.99 -2.18
C SER A 196 16.95 -23.86 -1.59
N THR A 197 16.66 -25.13 -1.23
CA THR A 197 17.64 -26.09 -0.68
C THR A 197 17.77 -27.39 -1.51
N ILE A 198 17.53 -27.36 -2.82
CA ILE A 198 17.98 -28.44 -3.71
C ILE A 198 18.75 -27.85 -4.89
#